data_AF-A0AAN8XTL0-F1
#
_entry.id   AF-A0AAN8XTL0-F1
#
_cell.length_a   1.000
_cell.length_b   1.000
_cell.length_c   1.000
_cell.angle_alpha   90.00
_cell.angle_beta   90.00
_cell.angle_gamma   90.00
#
_symmetry.space_group_name_H-M   'P 1'
#
loop_
_entity.id
_entity.type
_entity.pdbx_description
1 polymer ?
#
loop_
_entity_poly.entity_id
_entity_poly.type
_entity_poly.pdbx_seq_one_letter_code
_entity_poly.pdbx_strand_id
1 'polypeptide(L)'
;MALYELAVFDPSDPVLDPMWRQGMFVIPFMTRLGITNSWGGWSITGGTVTNPGLYGPGIWVSDPYGLTGKVQPVNPAWGVEGFDPFVPGGIASHHIAAGTLGILAGLFHLSLLLLPELCGMVRQLPRLNYLGPLVINGIRGTSSKKYIEELVLG
;
A
#
# COMPACT_ATOMS: atom_id res chain seq x y z
N MET A 1 20.34 4.59 4.57
CA MET A 1 20.45 4.82 3.12
C MET A 1 20.50 6.30 2.78
N ALA A 2 19.47 7.11 3.10
CA ALA A 2 19.43 8.53 2.74
C ALA A 2 20.66 9.36 3.17
N LEU A 3 21.14 9.19 4.40
CA LEU A 3 22.35 9.89 4.88
C LEU A 3 23.61 9.53 4.09
N TYR A 4 23.73 8.28 3.63
CA TYR A 4 24.85 7.85 2.83
C TYR A 4 24.81 8.50 1.45
N GLU A 5 23.66 8.47 0.79
CA GLU A 5 23.47 9.16 -0.50
C GLU A 5 23.77 10.65 -0.39
N LEU A 6 23.27 11.32 0.65
CA LEU A 6 23.54 12.74 0.87
C LEU A 6 25.04 13.06 1.07
N ALA A 7 25.80 12.13 1.66
CA ALA A 7 27.23 12.32 1.92
C ALA A 7 28.11 12.15 0.67
N VAL A 8 27.63 11.43 -0.35
CA VAL A 8 28.39 11.14 -1.59
C VAL A 8 27.81 11.83 -2.83
N PHE A 9 26.61 12.39 -2.72
CA PHE A 9 25.93 13.08 -3.82
C PHE A 9 26.63 14.40 -4.17
N ASP A 10 26.93 14.60 -5.45
CA ASP A 10 27.44 15.85 -6.00
C ASP A 10 26.30 16.65 -6.66
N PRO A 11 25.85 17.77 -6.08
CA PRO A 11 24.77 18.59 -6.64
C PRO A 11 25.22 19.58 -7.73
N SER A 12 26.50 19.59 -8.12
CA SER A 12 27.09 20.68 -8.91
C SER A 12 26.60 20.77 -10.36
N ASP A 13 26.30 19.64 -10.99
CA ASP A 13 25.86 19.60 -12.40
C ASP A 13 24.61 18.72 -12.60
N PRO A 14 23.40 19.29 -12.46
CA PRO A 14 22.17 18.55 -12.68
C PRO A 14 21.90 18.19 -14.15
N VAL A 15 22.68 18.73 -15.10
CA VAL A 15 22.48 18.51 -16.53
C VAL A 15 23.27 17.29 -16.99
N LEU A 16 24.58 17.27 -16.73
CA LEU A 16 25.46 16.19 -17.20
C LEU A 16 25.73 15.14 -16.14
N ASP A 17 25.61 15.44 -14.84
CA ASP A 17 25.78 14.47 -13.76
C ASP A 17 24.58 14.42 -12.78
N PRO A 18 23.37 14.15 -13.27
CA PRO A 18 22.18 14.06 -12.42
C PRO A 18 22.22 12.84 -11.48
N MET A 19 21.33 12.84 -10.48
CA MET A 19 21.20 11.79 -9.45
C MET A 19 21.24 10.35 -9.96
N TRP A 20 20.68 10.08 -11.15
CA TRP A 20 20.62 8.75 -11.75
C TRP A 20 21.94 8.29 -12.39
N ARG A 21 22.89 9.19 -12.65
CA ARG A 21 24.27 8.84 -13.07
C ARG A 21 25.19 8.53 -11.88
N GLN A 22 24.91 9.12 -10.72
CA GLN A 22 25.69 8.93 -9.49
C GLN A 22 25.27 7.71 -8.66
N GLY A 23 24.26 6.95 -9.10
CA GLY A 23 23.79 5.76 -8.39
C GLY A 23 22.92 6.07 -7.16
N MET A 24 22.26 7.22 -7.13
CA MET A 24 21.34 7.57 -6.04
C MET A 24 20.04 6.79 -6.17
N PHE A 25 19.61 6.14 -5.09
CA PHE A 25 18.41 5.31 -5.08
C PHE A 25 17.25 5.99 -4.33
N VAL A 26 17.47 6.51 -3.13
CA VAL A 26 16.40 7.10 -2.30
C VAL A 26 16.17 8.59 -2.54
N ILE A 27 17.17 9.36 -2.98
CA ILE A 27 17.02 10.77 -3.37
C ILE A 27 15.95 10.98 -4.46
N PRO A 28 15.85 10.17 -5.52
CA PRO A 28 14.74 10.25 -6.49
C PRO A 28 13.34 10.13 -5.86
N PHE A 29 13.16 9.29 -4.84
CA PHE A 29 11.84 9.15 -4.17
C PHE A 29 11.51 10.35 -3.29
N MET A 30 12.51 10.91 -2.60
CA MET A 30 12.34 12.12 -1.81
C MET A 30 11.98 13.32 -2.70
N THR A 31 12.70 13.49 -3.81
CA THR A 31 12.47 14.58 -4.78
C THR A 31 11.12 14.45 -5.47
N ARG A 32 10.65 13.23 -5.77
CA ARG A 32 9.31 12.96 -6.31
C ARG A 32 8.18 13.54 -5.44
N LEU A 33 8.38 13.58 -4.13
CA LEU A 33 7.39 14.05 -3.15
C LEU A 33 7.66 15.48 -2.64
N GLY A 34 8.55 16.22 -3.29
CA GLY A 34 8.75 17.65 -3.01
C GLY A 34 10.04 18.00 -2.26
N ILE A 35 10.80 17.03 -1.77
CA ILE A 35 12.07 17.29 -1.07
C ILE A 35 13.17 17.58 -2.09
N THR A 36 13.40 18.86 -2.39
CA THR A 36 14.31 19.28 -3.48
C THR A 36 15.44 20.20 -3.05
N ASN A 37 15.44 20.69 -1.80
CA ASN A 37 16.40 21.69 -1.33
C ASN A 37 17.10 21.20 -0.08
N SER A 38 18.40 21.45 -0.02
CA SER A 38 19.28 21.06 1.08
C SER A 38 19.55 22.22 2.01
N TRP A 39 19.77 21.91 3.29
CA TRP A 39 20.31 22.86 4.26
C TRP A 39 21.74 23.31 3.92
N GLY A 40 22.43 22.59 3.03
CA GLY A 40 23.69 23.02 2.43
C GLY A 40 23.57 24.12 1.38
N GLY A 41 22.36 24.65 1.15
CA GLY A 41 22.12 25.81 0.27
C GLY A 41 22.01 25.48 -1.22
N TRP A 42 21.87 24.20 -1.58
CA TRP A 42 21.71 23.74 -2.95
C TRP A 42 20.33 23.13 -3.20
N SER A 43 19.90 23.15 -4.46
CA SER A 43 18.67 22.56 -4.96
C SER A 43 18.98 21.47 -5.98
N ILE A 44 18.11 20.46 -6.09
CA ILE A 44 18.27 19.38 -7.06
C ILE A 44 18.21 19.86 -8.52
N THR A 45 17.62 21.03 -8.78
CA THR A 45 17.59 21.66 -10.10
C THR A 45 18.77 22.62 -10.33
N GLY A 46 19.82 22.57 -9.50
CA GLY A 46 21.03 23.39 -9.63
C GLY A 46 20.94 24.82 -9.09
N GLY A 47 19.82 25.19 -8.45
CA GLY A 47 19.65 26.51 -7.84
C GLY A 47 20.33 26.62 -6.48
N THR A 48 20.74 27.84 -6.10
CA THR A 48 21.16 28.17 -4.74
C THR A 48 19.98 28.63 -3.88
N VAL A 49 19.90 28.15 -2.64
CA VAL A 49 18.75 28.40 -1.76
C VAL A 49 19.22 28.91 -0.40
N THR A 50 18.67 30.05 0.04
CA THR A 50 19.03 30.67 1.32
C THR A 50 18.18 30.18 2.48
N ASN A 51 16.93 29.80 2.21
CA ASN A 51 16.03 29.21 3.19
C ASN A 51 15.27 28.03 2.55
N PRO A 52 15.77 26.79 2.70
CA PRO A 52 15.19 25.62 2.05
C PRO A 52 13.80 25.24 2.57
N GLY A 53 13.28 25.85 3.65
CA GLY A 53 11.87 25.80 4.03
C GLY A 53 11.22 24.41 4.14
N LEU A 54 9.91 24.39 4.38
CA LEU A 54 9.05 23.22 4.24
C LEU A 54 8.15 23.48 3.02
N TYR A 55 8.31 22.73 1.94
CA TYR A 55 7.56 22.96 0.70
C TYR A 55 6.09 22.54 0.83
N GLY A 56 5.23 23.28 0.13
CA GLY A 56 3.80 22.98 0.01
C GLY A 56 3.53 21.69 -0.77
N PRO A 57 2.30 21.14 -0.67
CA PRO A 57 1.94 19.85 -1.24
C PRO A 57 2.03 19.88 -2.76
N GLY A 58 2.85 18.99 -3.32
CA GLY A 58 3.05 18.84 -4.76
C GLY A 58 3.87 17.59 -5.07
N ILE A 59 3.97 17.27 -6.35
CA ILE A 59 4.81 16.16 -6.83
C ILE A 59 5.74 16.66 -7.95
N TRP A 60 6.79 15.91 -8.21
CA TRP A 60 7.65 16.18 -9.36
C TRP A 60 6.90 15.94 -10.67
N VAL A 61 6.96 16.92 -11.57
CA VAL A 61 6.42 16.86 -12.94
C VAL A 61 7.44 17.50 -13.87
N SER A 62 7.54 17.00 -15.10
CA SER A 62 8.40 17.56 -16.15
C SER A 62 7.64 17.74 -17.45
N ASP A 63 8.26 18.43 -18.40
CA ASP A 63 7.86 18.35 -19.80
C ASP A 63 8.14 16.95 -20.38
N PRO A 64 7.59 16.61 -21.57
CA PRO A 64 7.77 15.31 -22.21
C PRO A 64 9.21 14.91 -22.51
N TYR A 65 10.15 15.86 -22.57
CA TYR A 65 11.57 15.61 -22.82
C TYR A 65 12.41 15.57 -21.54
N GLY A 66 11.81 15.82 -20.37
CA GLY A 66 12.50 15.77 -19.08
C GLY A 66 13.49 16.91 -18.84
N LEU A 67 13.32 18.06 -19.51
CA LEU A 67 14.28 19.18 -19.49
C LEU A 67 13.98 20.23 -18.39
N THR A 68 12.71 20.34 -17.99
CA THR A 68 12.17 21.39 -17.13
C THR A 68 11.40 20.82 -15.93
N GLY A 69 11.94 19.75 -15.35
CA GLY A 69 11.37 19.11 -14.16
C GLY A 69 11.35 20.02 -12.94
N LYS A 70 10.22 20.06 -12.24
CA LYS A 70 10.04 20.79 -10.99
C LYS A 70 8.92 20.19 -10.15
N VAL A 71 8.89 20.53 -8.86
CA VAL A 71 7.76 20.23 -7.99
C VAL A 71 6.64 21.22 -8.25
N GLN A 72 5.43 20.73 -8.47
CA GLN A 72 4.25 21.59 -8.61
C GLN A 72 2.98 20.94 -8.04
N PRO A 73 1.98 21.74 -7.64
CA PRO A 73 0.66 21.22 -7.35
C PRO A 73 0.04 20.62 -8.62
N VAL A 74 -0.77 19.58 -8.45
CA VAL A 74 -1.42 18.87 -9.55
C VAL A 74 -2.92 18.85 -9.32
N ASN A 75 -3.67 19.35 -10.30
CA ASN A 75 -5.14 19.26 -10.28
C ASN A 75 -5.57 17.83 -10.64
N PRO A 76 -6.60 17.28 -9.97
CA PRO A 76 -7.11 15.96 -10.30
C PRO A 76 -7.77 15.95 -11.68
N ALA A 77 -7.51 14.89 -12.44
CA ALA A 77 -8.19 14.60 -13.70
C ALA A 77 -9.29 13.57 -13.46
N TRP A 78 -10.53 13.91 -13.81
CA TRP A 78 -11.71 13.07 -13.56
C TRP A 78 -12.25 12.39 -14.82
N GLY A 79 -11.79 12.80 -16.01
CA GLY A 79 -12.16 12.15 -17.26
C GLY A 79 -11.29 10.93 -17.56
N VAL A 80 -11.38 10.45 -18.80
CA VAL A 80 -10.63 9.28 -19.28
C VAL A 80 -9.11 9.51 -19.28
N GLU A 81 -8.68 10.77 -19.37
CA GLU A 81 -7.29 11.18 -19.28
C GLU A 81 -6.68 10.90 -17.90
N GLY A 82 -7.49 10.73 -16.85
CA GLY A 82 -7.01 10.31 -15.53
C GLY A 82 -6.47 8.86 -15.50
N PHE A 83 -6.72 8.06 -16.53
CA PHE A 83 -6.16 6.72 -16.69
C PHE A 83 -4.90 6.67 -17.57
N ASP A 84 -4.52 7.79 -18.20
CA ASP A 84 -3.25 7.89 -18.90
C ASP A 84 -2.10 7.94 -17.87
N PRO A 85 -1.16 6.98 -17.89
CA PRO A 85 -0.05 6.93 -16.93
C PRO A 85 0.89 8.14 -17.02
N PHE A 86 0.83 8.94 -18.08
CA PHE A 86 1.65 10.14 -18.27
C PHE A 86 0.92 11.44 -17.90
N VAL A 87 -0.36 11.38 -17.52
CA VAL A 87 -1.13 12.52 -17.02
C VAL A 87 -1.12 12.51 -15.47
N PRO A 88 -0.37 13.40 -14.81
CA PRO A 88 -0.20 13.36 -13.35
C PRO A 88 -1.50 13.60 -12.58
N GLY A 89 -2.50 14.25 -13.20
CA GLY A 89 -3.83 14.46 -12.62
C GLY A 89 -4.53 13.15 -12.23
N GLY A 90 -4.23 12.04 -12.91
CA GLY A 90 -4.73 10.71 -12.57
C GLY A 90 -4.25 10.22 -11.20
N ILE A 91 -3.04 10.61 -10.78
CA ILE A 91 -2.50 10.25 -9.46
C ILE A 91 -3.35 10.89 -8.37
N ALA A 92 -3.68 12.17 -8.51
CA ALA A 92 -4.48 12.90 -7.52
C ALA A 92 -5.90 12.35 -7.43
N SER A 93 -6.59 12.16 -8.57
CA SER A 93 -7.95 11.59 -8.56
C SER A 93 -7.98 10.15 -8.05
N HIS A 94 -6.97 9.33 -8.38
CA HIS A 94 -6.83 7.98 -7.84
C HIS A 94 -6.71 7.97 -6.31
N HIS A 95 -5.83 8.80 -5.73
CA HIS A 95 -5.68 8.85 -4.27
C HIS A 95 -6.96 9.30 -3.57
N ILE A 96 -7.69 10.27 -4.15
CA ILE A 96 -8.98 10.71 -3.62
C ILE A 96 -10.00 9.56 -3.68
N ALA A 97 -10.21 8.97 -4.87
CA ALA A 97 -11.21 7.92 -5.06
C ALA A 97 -10.89 6.65 -4.26
N ALA A 98 -9.67 6.14 -4.35
CA ALA A 98 -9.22 4.96 -3.62
C ALA A 98 -9.21 5.18 -2.10
N GLY A 99 -8.84 6.39 -1.64
CA GLY A 99 -8.88 6.76 -0.24
C GLY A 99 -10.31 6.76 0.31
N THR A 100 -11.26 7.39 -0.38
CA THR A 100 -12.68 7.38 0.01
C THR A 100 -13.25 5.97 0.02
N LEU A 101 -13.00 5.17 -1.02
CA LEU A 101 -13.46 3.78 -1.08
C LEU A 101 -12.81 2.92 0.02
N GLY A 102 -11.53 3.12 0.31
CA GLY A 102 -10.82 2.40 1.37
C GLY A 102 -11.41 2.66 2.76
N ILE A 103 -11.81 3.90 3.05
CA ILE A 103 -12.50 4.25 4.31
C ILE A 103 -13.86 3.56 4.39
N LEU A 104 -14.68 3.65 3.34
CA LEU A 104 -16.00 3.01 3.31
C LEU A 104 -15.89 1.48 3.45
N ALA A 105 -14.97 0.85 2.71
CA ALA A 105 -14.70 -0.58 2.81
C ALA A 105 -14.17 -0.97 4.20
N GLY A 106 -13.27 -0.17 4.78
CA GLY A 106 -12.78 -0.38 6.13
C GLY A 106 -13.89 -0.34 7.18
N LEU A 107 -14.78 0.66 7.13
CA LEU A 107 -15.95 0.75 8.02
C LEU A 107 -16.93 -0.41 7.82
N PHE A 108 -17.16 -0.82 6.57
CA PHE A 108 -17.96 -2.00 6.25
C PHE A 108 -17.37 -3.26 6.90
N HIS A 109 -16.06 -3.48 6.76
CA HIS A 109 -15.37 -4.62 7.36
C HIS A 109 -15.36 -4.59 8.90
N LEU A 110 -15.34 -3.42 9.52
CA LEU A 110 -15.48 -3.27 10.97
C LEU A 110 -16.92 -3.51 11.45
N SER A 111 -17.92 -3.16 10.64
CA SER A 111 -19.34 -3.25 11.00
C SER A 111 -19.92 -4.65 10.80
N LEU A 112 -19.32 -5.48 9.93
CA LEU A 112 -19.77 -6.84 9.64
C LEU A 112 -18.78 -7.86 10.17
N LEU A 113 -19.12 -8.52 11.29
CA LEU A 113 -18.46 -9.75 11.72
C LEU A 113 -18.62 -10.80 10.61
N LEU A 114 -17.50 -11.33 10.12
CA LEU A 114 -17.41 -12.30 9.02
C LEU A 114 -18.56 -13.32 9.05
N LEU A 115 -19.38 -13.34 8.00
CA LEU A 115 -20.34 -14.43 7.80
C LEU A 115 -19.57 -15.77 7.82
N PRO A 116 -20.01 -16.76 8.62
CA PRO A 116 -19.33 -18.05 8.75
C PRO A 116 -19.11 -18.78 7.41
N GLU A 117 -20.04 -18.62 6.48
CA GLU A 117 -19.99 -19.15 5.10
C GLU A 117 -18.75 -18.66 4.33
N LEU A 118 -18.43 -17.36 4.41
CA LEU A 118 -17.26 -16.79 3.73
C LEU A 118 -15.96 -17.15 4.44
N CYS A 119 -16.00 -17.25 5.78
CA CYS A 119 -14.87 -17.71 6.59
C CYS A 119 -14.46 -19.15 6.24
N GLY A 120 -15.44 -20.03 6.01
CA GLY A 120 -15.23 -21.42 5.57
C GLY A 120 -14.70 -21.56 4.14
N MET A 121 -14.85 -20.54 3.29
CA MET A 121 -14.26 -20.49 1.95
C MET A 121 -12.82 -19.96 1.95
N VAL A 122 -12.54 -18.90 2.74
CA VAL A 122 -11.21 -18.26 2.80
C VAL A 122 -10.22 -19.08 3.63
N ARG A 123 -10.68 -19.77 4.67
CA ARG A 123 -9.91 -20.86 5.30
C ARG A 123 -10.36 -22.18 4.69
N GLN A 124 -9.60 -22.72 3.74
CA GLN A 124 -9.57 -24.16 3.54
C GLN A 124 -9.00 -24.80 4.82
N LEU A 125 -9.83 -24.94 5.85
CA LEU A 125 -9.56 -25.87 6.93
C LEU A 125 -9.44 -27.25 6.27
N PRO A 126 -8.36 -28.01 6.51
CA PRO A 126 -8.34 -29.40 6.08
C PRO A 126 -9.56 -30.06 6.69
N ARG A 127 -10.38 -30.65 5.81
CA ARG A 127 -11.61 -31.35 6.12
C ARG A 127 -11.30 -32.66 6.86
N LEU A 128 -10.67 -32.58 8.04
CA LEU A 128 -10.55 -33.66 9.00
C LEU A 128 -11.49 -33.29 10.15
N ASN A 129 -12.76 -33.69 10.05
CA ASN A 129 -13.66 -33.89 11.22
C ASN A 129 -15.08 -34.36 10.85
N TYR A 130 -15.30 -35.00 9.70
CA TYR A 130 -16.54 -35.79 9.49
C TYR A 130 -16.49 -37.18 10.16
N LEU A 131 -15.34 -37.59 10.71
CA LEU A 131 -15.22 -38.86 11.46
C LEU A 131 -15.46 -38.69 12.97
N GLY A 132 -15.29 -37.49 13.54
CA GLY A 132 -15.53 -37.24 14.97
C GLY A 132 -17.01 -37.43 15.38
N PRO A 133 -17.98 -36.81 14.68
CA PRO A 133 -19.39 -36.98 15.02
C PRO A 133 -19.89 -38.41 14.78
N LEU A 134 -19.32 -39.12 13.81
CA LEU A 134 -19.73 -40.49 13.44
C LEU A 134 -19.23 -41.53 14.46
N VAL A 135 -18.01 -41.35 14.98
CA VAL A 135 -17.47 -42.17 16.09
C VAL A 135 -18.17 -41.85 17.42
N ILE A 136 -18.44 -40.57 17.71
CA ILE A 136 -19.15 -40.17 18.94
C ILE A 136 -20.61 -40.66 18.94
N ASN A 137 -21.31 -40.58 17.79
CA ASN A 137 -22.65 -41.13 17.67
C ASN A 137 -22.67 -42.67 17.66
N GLY A 138 -21.65 -43.32 17.10
CA GLY A 138 -21.47 -44.78 17.17
C GLY A 138 -21.27 -45.29 18.59
N ILE A 139 -20.39 -44.64 19.36
CA ILE A 139 -20.11 -44.99 20.77
C ILE A 139 -21.33 -44.72 21.67
N ARG A 140 -22.07 -43.63 21.43
CA ARG A 140 -23.33 -43.32 22.13
C ARG A 140 -24.40 -44.37 21.84
N GLY A 141 -24.48 -44.86 20.59
CA GLY A 141 -25.40 -45.93 20.20
C GLY A 141 -25.11 -47.27 20.86
N THR A 142 -23.83 -47.63 21.03
CA THR A 142 -23.44 -48.88 21.72
C THR A 142 -23.60 -48.81 23.24
N SER A 143 -23.36 -47.63 23.83
CA SER A 143 -23.54 -47.40 25.26
C SER A 143 -25.02 -47.50 25.66
N SER A 144 -25.91 -46.83 24.93
CA SER A 144 -27.36 -46.87 25.21
C SER A 144 -27.96 -48.28 25.09
N LYS A 145 -27.44 -49.13 24.19
CA LYS A 145 -27.86 -50.53 24.10
C LYS A 145 -27.40 -51.38 25.29
N LYS A 146 -26.18 -51.18 25.79
CA LYS A 146 -25.66 -51.90 26.97
C LYS A 146 -26.45 -51.57 28.24
N TYR A 147 -26.81 -50.30 28.45
CA TYR A 147 -27.62 -49.89 29.60
C TYR A 147 -29.06 -50.41 29.55
N ILE A 148 -29.65 -50.56 28.36
CA ILE A 148 -31.01 -51.12 28.21
C ILE A 148 -31.02 -52.65 28.40
N GLU A 149 -30.01 -53.36 27.91
CA GLU A 149 -29.89 -54.82 28.10
C GLU A 149 -29.66 -55.21 29.58
N GLU A 150 -28.90 -54.41 30.35
CA GLU A 150 -28.74 -54.62 31.80
C GLU A 150 -30.01 -54.33 32.62
N LEU A 151 -30.89 -53.45 32.15
CA LEU A 151 -32.13 -53.06 32.85
C LEU A 151 -33.32 -54.00 32.57
N VAL A 152 -33.23 -54.80 31.50
CA VAL A 152 -34.28 -55.75 31.08
C VAL A 152 -33.98 -57.18 31.57
N LEU A 153 -32.76 -57.47 31.99
CA LEU A 153 -32.31 -58.80 32.46
C LEU A 153 -31.98 -58.87 33.96
N GLY A 154 -32.35 -57.85 34.74
CA GLY A 154 -32.21 -57.80 36.22
C GLY A 154 -33.53 -58.01 36.95
#